data_AF-A0A4Z1H083-F1
#
_entry.id   AF-A0A4Z1H083-F1
#
_cell.length_a   1.000
_cell.length_b   1.000
_cell.length_c   1.000
_cell.angle_alpha   90.00
_cell.angle_beta   90.00
_cell.angle_gamma   90.00
#
_symmetry.space_group_name_H-M   'P 1'
#
loop_
_entity.id
_entity.type
_entity.pdbx_description
1 polymer ?
#
loop_
_entity_poly.entity_id
_entity_poly.type
_entity_poly.pdbx_seq_one_letter_code
_entity_poly.pdbx_strand_id
1 'polypeptide(L)'
;MSSRSTHIFKSVDDLDLKVDIIYQPSLISASTAVLYLHGGGLTGFDREHLPPHIVQSCLLRKWPIISADYRLMPQTSAQDMLEDVINAYCFVHKRLHEILNFKKPENDKINIILMGSSAGAYLSYIAKPHLSPPPVAVFTYYGCPTVHDPQNYFSSNKTLFNETPYLESRFAHFLTSPPSINPTPSFFPIFNSSSLLPNFSRDPTYEPLPDGEFEDRSSLFLWLVQENKLPTLWKGVDQGLESEVWKGFGKTIVVHGDQDELIPYYMAKQAYLGPHDAQLFTAIGKKHGWDMPLFLGDPGLKEVEEAWKALDEIILKVQGGRSS
;
A
#
# COMPACT_ATOMS: atom_id res chain seq x y z
N MET A 1 -9.49 -8.93 20.63
CA MET A 1 -8.38 -7.99 20.35
C MET A 1 -7.52 -8.60 19.25
N SER A 2 -6.90 -7.78 18.41
CA SER A 2 -5.91 -8.27 17.42
C SER A 2 -4.58 -8.60 18.09
N SER A 3 -3.76 -9.39 17.39
CA SER A 3 -2.35 -9.63 17.71
C SER A 3 -1.46 -9.03 16.63
N ARG A 4 -0.26 -8.58 17.00
CA ARG A 4 0.77 -8.06 16.09
C ARG A 4 2.10 -8.75 16.40
N SER A 5 2.81 -9.17 15.36
CA SER A 5 4.19 -9.66 15.48
C SER A 5 5.05 -9.09 14.35
N THR A 6 6.27 -8.67 14.66
CA THR A 6 7.22 -8.09 13.71
C THR A 6 8.29 -9.11 13.33
N HIS A 7 8.60 -9.22 12.03
CA HIS A 7 9.60 -10.16 11.51
C HIS A 7 10.48 -9.50 10.46
N ILE A 8 11.76 -9.82 10.44
CA ILE A 8 12.69 -9.40 9.38
C ILE A 8 12.48 -10.30 8.17
N PHE A 9 12.30 -9.71 6.99
CA PHE A 9 12.19 -10.46 5.73
C PHE A 9 13.40 -10.31 4.82
N LYS A 10 14.18 -9.24 4.98
CA LYS A 10 15.40 -8.95 4.23
C LYS A 10 16.31 -8.05 5.07
N SER A 11 17.62 -8.27 4.97
CA SER A 11 18.63 -7.35 5.51
C SER A 11 19.54 -6.92 4.36
N VAL A 12 19.82 -5.62 4.26
CA VAL A 12 20.74 -5.03 3.28
C VAL A 12 21.75 -4.21 4.06
N ASP A 13 22.99 -4.67 4.08
CA ASP A 13 24.03 -4.13 4.97
C ASP A 13 23.52 -4.10 6.43
N ASP A 14 23.46 -2.92 7.06
CA ASP A 14 22.98 -2.72 8.42
C ASP A 14 21.47 -2.38 8.50
N LEU A 15 20.75 -2.41 7.37
CA LEU A 15 19.33 -2.08 7.29
C LEU A 15 18.45 -3.34 7.23
N ASP A 16 17.70 -3.58 8.30
CA ASP A 16 16.64 -4.60 8.34
C ASP A 16 15.32 -4.06 7.79
N LEU A 17 14.78 -4.75 6.78
CA LEU A 17 13.42 -4.56 6.31
C LEU A 17 12.49 -5.56 7.01
N LYS A 18 11.44 -5.03 7.61
CA LYS A 18 10.54 -5.80 8.46
C LYS A 18 9.13 -5.83 7.89
N VAL A 19 8.38 -6.83 8.32
CA VAL A 19 6.94 -6.86 8.18
C VAL A 19 6.27 -6.89 9.55
N ASP A 20 5.10 -6.28 9.64
CA ASP A 20 4.17 -6.46 10.74
C ASP A 20 3.02 -7.34 10.29
N ILE A 21 2.82 -8.44 11.01
CA ILE A 21 1.72 -9.36 10.77
C ILE A 21 0.66 -9.09 11.83
N ILE A 22 -0.51 -8.62 11.40
CA ILE A 22 -1.67 -8.35 12.26
C ILE A 22 -2.77 -9.37 11.96
N TYR A 23 -3.25 -10.05 13.01
CA TYR A 23 -4.15 -11.19 12.88
C TYR A 23 -5.05 -11.37 14.11
N GLN A 24 -6.05 -12.24 14.01
CA GLN A 24 -6.81 -12.66 15.19
C GLN A 24 -6.05 -13.75 15.95
N PRO A 25 -5.87 -13.66 17.28
CA PRO A 25 -5.17 -14.69 18.05
C PRO A 25 -5.81 -16.09 17.95
N SER A 26 -7.11 -16.17 17.68
CA SER A 26 -7.87 -17.41 17.49
C SER A 26 -7.79 -17.98 16.07
N LEU A 27 -7.01 -17.38 15.17
CA LEU A 27 -6.89 -17.79 13.78
C LEU A 27 -6.07 -19.08 13.66
N ILE A 28 -6.73 -20.20 13.33
CA ILE A 28 -6.08 -21.52 13.21
C ILE A 28 -5.70 -21.91 11.77
N SER A 29 -6.22 -21.17 10.78
CA SER A 29 -5.98 -21.37 9.35
C SER A 29 -6.41 -20.13 8.58
N ALA A 30 -5.74 -19.82 7.47
CA ALA A 30 -6.18 -18.83 6.50
C ALA A 30 -5.84 -19.28 5.07
N SER A 31 -6.78 -19.09 4.14
CA SER A 31 -6.59 -19.33 2.70
C SER A 31 -6.27 -18.05 1.93
N THR A 32 -6.43 -16.89 2.56
CA THR A 32 -6.18 -15.57 1.98
C THR A 32 -5.44 -14.69 2.98
N ALA A 33 -4.45 -13.92 2.50
CA ALA A 33 -3.76 -12.88 3.25
C ALA A 33 -3.65 -11.59 2.42
N VAL A 34 -3.44 -10.47 3.10
CA VAL A 34 -3.19 -9.17 2.47
C VAL A 34 -1.74 -8.79 2.69
N LEU A 35 -0.98 -8.53 1.62
CA LEU A 35 0.30 -7.83 1.70
C LEU A 35 0.04 -6.35 1.41
N TYR A 36 0.28 -5.50 2.39
CA TYR A 36 0.06 -4.05 2.30
C TYR A 36 1.38 -3.30 2.16
N LEU A 37 1.42 -2.37 1.20
CA LEU A 37 2.51 -1.44 0.96
C LEU A 37 2.08 -0.03 1.33
N HIS A 38 2.84 0.62 2.20
CA HIS A 38 2.49 1.93 2.74
C HIS A 38 2.66 3.09 1.73
N GLY A 39 1.92 4.17 1.93
CA GLY A 39 2.12 5.46 1.27
C GLY A 39 3.36 6.23 1.77
N GLY A 40 3.46 7.52 1.46
CA GLY A 40 4.62 8.35 1.88
C GLY A 40 5.55 8.77 0.76
N GLY A 41 5.04 8.81 -0.48
CA GLY A 41 5.78 9.37 -1.62
C GLY A 41 7.04 8.60 -2.00
N LEU A 42 7.18 7.34 -1.57
CA LEU A 42 8.39 6.51 -1.72
C LEU A 42 9.60 7.04 -0.95
N THR A 43 9.45 8.12 -0.18
CA THR A 43 10.55 8.81 0.51
C THR A 43 10.40 8.81 2.02
N GLY A 44 9.20 8.56 2.55
CA GLY A 44 8.92 8.57 3.99
C GLY A 44 8.05 7.41 4.46
N PHE A 45 7.89 7.35 5.79
CA PHE A 45 7.13 6.35 6.51
C PHE A 45 7.67 4.91 6.42
N ASP A 46 6.97 4.02 7.11
CA ASP A 46 7.28 2.60 7.24
C ASP A 46 5.99 1.78 7.33
N ARG A 47 6.12 0.47 7.57
CA ARG A 47 5.00 -0.47 7.71
C ARG A 47 3.94 -0.09 8.75
N GLU A 48 4.18 0.87 9.63
CA GLU A 48 3.16 1.36 10.58
C GLU A 48 2.16 2.34 9.94
N HIS A 49 2.46 2.90 8.76
CA HIS A 49 1.56 3.80 8.04
C HIS A 49 0.40 3.05 7.35
N LEU A 50 -0.50 2.54 8.19
CA LEU A 50 -1.56 1.61 7.85
C LEU A 50 -2.91 2.12 8.40
N PRO A 51 -3.91 2.41 7.54
CA PRO A 51 -5.23 2.86 7.97
C PRO A 51 -5.98 1.87 8.89
N PRO A 52 -6.68 2.34 9.94
CA PRO A 52 -7.46 1.48 10.83
C PRO A 52 -8.54 0.66 10.11
N HIS A 53 -9.29 1.26 9.17
CA HIS A 53 -10.35 0.56 8.47
C HIS A 53 -9.85 -0.62 7.61
N ILE A 54 -8.62 -0.56 7.07
CA ILE A 54 -8.01 -1.67 6.34
C ILE A 54 -7.76 -2.84 7.30
N VAL A 55 -7.22 -2.55 8.49
CA VAL A 55 -6.99 -3.56 9.53
C VAL A 55 -8.31 -4.18 10.00
N GLN A 56 -9.34 -3.36 10.26
CA GLN A 56 -10.67 -3.86 10.62
C GLN A 56 -11.24 -4.78 9.53
N SER A 57 -11.11 -4.38 8.26
CA SER A 57 -11.61 -5.14 7.12
C SER A 57 -10.95 -6.52 7.00
N CYS A 58 -9.64 -6.59 7.22
CA CYS A 58 -8.88 -7.84 7.22
C CYS A 58 -9.25 -8.72 8.41
N LEU A 59 -9.30 -8.14 9.62
CA LEU A 59 -9.64 -8.86 10.83
C LEU A 59 -11.05 -9.46 10.74
N LEU A 60 -12.06 -8.70 10.34
CA LEU A 60 -13.44 -9.20 10.19
C LEU A 60 -13.54 -10.38 9.21
N ARG A 61 -12.67 -10.42 8.19
CA ARG A 61 -12.59 -11.49 7.19
C ARG A 61 -11.71 -12.67 7.59
N LYS A 62 -11.06 -12.59 8.76
CA LYS A 62 -10.03 -13.56 9.20
C LYS A 62 -8.86 -13.65 8.22
N TRP A 63 -8.55 -12.55 7.54
CA TRP A 63 -7.38 -12.44 6.67
C TRP A 63 -6.24 -11.80 7.48
N PRO A 64 -5.10 -12.47 7.70
CA PRO A 64 -3.94 -11.81 8.26
C PRO A 64 -3.47 -10.73 7.28
N ILE A 65 -3.18 -9.55 7.80
CA ILE A 65 -2.57 -8.46 7.05
C ILE A 65 -1.09 -8.37 7.41
N ILE A 66 -0.26 -8.29 6.38
CA ILE A 66 1.19 -8.18 6.45
C ILE A 66 1.53 -6.81 5.88
N SER A 67 1.87 -5.86 6.74
CA SER A 67 2.35 -4.54 6.32
C SER A 67 3.87 -4.60 6.20
N ALA A 68 4.43 -4.21 5.05
CA ALA A 68 5.84 -4.38 4.76
C ALA A 68 6.59 -3.04 4.63
N ASP A 69 7.80 -3.00 5.18
CA ASP A 69 8.78 -1.98 4.86
C ASP A 69 9.28 -2.17 3.42
N TYR A 70 9.68 -1.07 2.79
CA TYR A 70 10.52 -1.08 1.59
C TYR A 70 11.54 0.05 1.71
N ARG A 71 12.73 -0.11 1.10
CA ARG A 71 13.75 0.94 1.14
C ARG A 71 13.25 2.21 0.45
N LEU A 72 13.70 3.38 0.91
CA LEU A 72 13.16 4.68 0.49
C LEU A 72 14.09 5.40 -0.49
N MET A 73 13.50 6.21 -1.35
CA MET A 73 14.22 7.20 -2.16
C MET A 73 14.80 8.32 -1.27
N PRO A 74 15.88 8.99 -1.72
CA PRO A 74 16.58 8.81 -3.00
C PRO A 74 17.77 7.84 -2.93
N GLN A 75 18.09 7.29 -1.74
CA GLN A 75 19.23 6.39 -1.56
C GLN A 75 19.07 5.06 -2.31
N THR A 76 17.82 4.72 -2.64
CA THR A 76 17.42 3.43 -3.17
C THR A 76 16.94 3.58 -4.59
N SER A 77 17.40 2.69 -5.48
CA SER A 77 16.94 2.66 -6.87
C SER A 77 15.51 2.11 -6.99
N ALA A 78 14.85 2.35 -8.13
CA ALA A 78 13.57 1.72 -8.44
C ALA A 78 13.66 0.17 -8.43
N GLN A 79 14.78 -0.38 -8.91
CA GLN A 79 14.99 -1.82 -8.96
C GLN A 79 15.12 -2.43 -7.55
N ASP A 80 15.80 -1.72 -6.66
CA ASP A 80 15.95 -2.10 -5.26
C ASP A 80 14.60 -2.14 -4.54
N MET A 81 13.76 -1.13 -4.72
CA MET A 81 12.40 -1.10 -4.14
C MET A 81 11.53 -2.22 -4.69
N LEU A 82 11.57 -2.47 -6.01
CA LEU A 82 10.87 -3.60 -6.62
C LEU A 82 11.33 -4.93 -6.01
N GLU A 83 12.65 -5.11 -5.82
CA GLU A 83 13.20 -6.30 -5.20
C GLU A 83 12.73 -6.47 -3.75
N ASP A 84 12.61 -5.40 -2.98
CA ASP A 84 12.11 -5.45 -1.60
C ASP A 84 10.66 -5.93 -1.55
N VAL A 85 9.79 -5.42 -2.43
CA VAL A 85 8.40 -5.87 -2.54
C VAL A 85 8.32 -7.35 -2.94
N ILE A 86 9.14 -7.79 -3.90
CA ILE A 86 9.23 -9.21 -4.29
C ILE A 86 9.66 -10.08 -3.11
N ASN A 87 10.65 -9.65 -2.33
CA ASN A 87 11.12 -10.38 -1.15
C ASN A 87 10.05 -10.44 -0.06
N ALA A 88 9.32 -9.36 0.21
CA ALA A 88 8.19 -9.35 1.14
C ALA A 88 7.08 -10.31 0.69
N TYR A 89 6.76 -10.32 -0.61
CA TYR A 89 5.78 -11.26 -1.19
C TYR A 89 6.23 -12.73 -1.04
N CYS A 90 7.49 -13.01 -1.34
CA CYS A 90 8.08 -14.34 -1.14
C CYS A 90 8.08 -14.76 0.33
N PHE A 91 8.35 -13.83 1.24
CA PHE A 91 8.31 -14.06 2.68
C PHE A 91 6.93 -14.53 3.14
N VAL A 92 5.85 -13.90 2.66
CA VAL A 92 4.48 -14.30 2.99
C VAL A 92 4.22 -15.76 2.62
N HIS A 93 4.56 -16.17 1.38
CA HIS A 93 4.39 -17.55 0.94
C HIS A 93 5.24 -18.57 1.73
N LYS A 94 6.46 -18.18 2.12
CA LYS A 94 7.42 -19.09 2.77
C LYS A 94 7.20 -19.21 4.28
N ARG A 95 6.91 -18.11 4.97
CA ARG A 95 6.99 -18.02 6.44
C ARG A 95 5.64 -17.86 7.14
N LEU A 96 4.61 -17.30 6.49
CA LEU A 96 3.38 -16.92 7.20
C LEU A 96 2.69 -18.11 7.90
N HIS A 97 2.60 -19.26 7.24
CA HIS A 97 2.00 -20.46 7.83
C HIS A 97 2.74 -20.95 9.07
N GLU A 98 4.07 -20.90 9.04
CA GLU A 98 4.94 -21.30 10.16
C GLU A 98 4.76 -20.33 11.33
N ILE A 99 4.85 -19.02 11.06
CA ILE A 99 4.74 -17.96 12.06
C ILE A 99 3.39 -18.01 12.77
N LEU A 100 2.30 -18.21 12.03
CA LEU A 100 0.95 -18.25 12.58
C LEU A 100 0.51 -19.66 13.01
N ASN A 101 1.40 -20.65 12.95
CA ASN A 101 1.16 -22.05 13.31
C ASN A 101 -0.13 -22.62 12.68
N PHE A 102 -0.36 -22.32 11.40
CA PHE A 102 -1.52 -22.81 10.68
C PHE A 102 -1.44 -24.32 10.46
N LYS A 103 -2.53 -25.04 10.73
CA LYS A 103 -2.65 -26.46 10.38
C LYS A 103 -2.64 -26.60 8.86
N LYS A 104 -1.55 -27.13 8.30
CA LYS A 104 -1.34 -27.20 6.85
C LYS A 104 -1.74 -28.56 6.29
N PRO A 105 -2.55 -28.62 5.21
CA PRO A 105 -2.40 -29.65 4.19
C PRO A 105 -1.10 -29.38 3.41
N GLU A 106 -0.41 -30.41 2.94
CA GLU A 106 0.91 -30.32 2.29
C GLU A 106 0.96 -29.36 1.07
N ASN A 107 -0.18 -29.00 0.47
CA ASN A 107 -0.26 -28.28 -0.81
C ASN A 107 -1.05 -26.95 -0.79
N ASP A 108 -1.45 -26.42 0.37
CA ASP A 108 -2.28 -25.21 0.38
C ASP A 108 -1.41 -23.94 0.30
N LYS A 109 -1.35 -23.33 -0.90
CA LYS A 109 -0.77 -22.00 -1.10
C LYS A 109 -1.79 -20.96 -0.69
N ILE A 110 -1.39 -20.06 0.22
CA ILE A 110 -2.19 -18.90 0.59
C ILE A 110 -2.37 -17.96 -0.61
N ASN A 111 -3.59 -17.51 -0.84
CA ASN A 111 -3.88 -16.46 -1.82
C ASN A 111 -3.43 -15.12 -1.24
N ILE A 112 -2.66 -14.34 -2.00
CA ILE A 112 -2.22 -13.01 -1.58
C ILE A 112 -3.00 -11.95 -2.36
N ILE A 113 -3.62 -11.04 -1.64
CA ILE A 113 -4.09 -9.75 -2.17
C ILE A 113 -2.93 -8.78 -2.00
N LEU A 114 -2.48 -8.17 -3.09
CA LEU A 114 -1.48 -7.11 -3.04
C LEU A 114 -2.20 -5.77 -2.90
N MET A 115 -1.96 -5.07 -1.82
CA MET A 115 -2.66 -3.83 -1.49
C MET A 115 -1.67 -2.70 -1.26
N GLY A 116 -2.06 -1.47 -1.58
CA GLY A 116 -1.30 -0.30 -1.18
C GLY A 116 -2.07 1.00 -1.28
N SER A 117 -1.55 2.03 -0.63
CA SER A 117 -2.07 3.39 -0.67
C SER A 117 -1.04 4.35 -1.25
N SER A 118 -1.47 5.35 -2.04
CA SER A 118 -0.59 6.38 -2.61
C SER A 118 0.64 5.77 -3.32
N ALA A 119 1.85 6.07 -2.86
CA ALA A 119 3.10 5.47 -3.32
C ALA A 119 3.13 3.92 -3.23
N GLY A 120 2.53 3.32 -2.20
CA GLY A 120 2.43 1.87 -2.06
C GLY A 120 1.45 1.24 -3.07
N ALA A 121 0.42 1.99 -3.49
CA ALA A 121 -0.42 1.57 -4.61
C ALA A 121 0.37 1.57 -5.92
N TYR A 122 1.20 2.59 -6.16
CA TYR A 122 2.11 2.61 -7.30
C TYR A 122 3.07 1.41 -7.28
N LEU A 123 3.73 1.12 -6.15
CA LEU A 123 4.56 -0.09 -6.00
C LEU A 123 3.78 -1.39 -6.24
N SER A 124 2.51 -1.45 -5.84
CA SER A 124 1.66 -2.61 -6.10
C SER A 124 1.46 -2.85 -7.60
N TYR A 125 1.26 -1.78 -8.38
CA TYR A 125 1.17 -1.85 -9.83
C TYR A 125 2.47 -2.33 -10.46
N ILE A 126 3.59 -1.70 -10.09
CA ILE A 126 4.92 -2.00 -10.61
C ILE A 126 5.35 -3.42 -10.26
N ALA A 127 5.07 -3.90 -9.05
CA ALA A 127 5.54 -5.21 -8.61
C ALA A 127 4.75 -6.37 -9.21
N LYS A 128 3.43 -6.22 -9.39
CA LYS A 128 2.54 -7.35 -9.76
C LYS A 128 3.05 -8.21 -10.95
N PRO A 129 3.58 -7.66 -12.06
CA PRO A 129 4.09 -8.46 -13.17
C PRO A 129 5.28 -9.36 -12.82
N HIS A 130 5.97 -9.09 -11.72
CA HIS A 130 7.16 -9.81 -11.26
C HIS A 130 6.87 -10.84 -10.16
N LEU A 131 5.62 -10.96 -9.71
CA LEU A 131 5.24 -11.82 -8.59
C LEU A 131 4.79 -13.21 -9.07
N SER A 132 5.30 -14.26 -8.42
CA SER A 132 4.97 -15.65 -8.72
C SER A 132 4.77 -16.47 -7.43
N PRO A 133 3.63 -17.18 -7.26
CA PRO A 133 2.43 -17.08 -8.10
C PRO A 133 1.86 -15.65 -8.09
N PRO A 134 1.12 -15.22 -9.13
CA PRO A 134 0.55 -13.88 -9.15
C PRO A 134 -0.43 -13.67 -8.00
N PRO A 135 -0.54 -12.45 -7.45
CA PRO A 135 -1.56 -12.14 -6.46
C PRO A 135 -2.95 -12.34 -7.06
N VAL A 136 -3.92 -12.74 -6.23
CA VAL A 136 -5.29 -13.01 -6.69
C VAL A 136 -6.05 -11.73 -7.05
N ALA A 137 -5.64 -10.61 -6.45
CA ALA A 137 -6.10 -9.28 -6.79
C ALA A 137 -5.06 -8.23 -6.39
N VAL A 138 -5.05 -7.10 -7.10
CA VAL A 138 -4.43 -5.86 -6.66
C VAL A 138 -5.52 -4.94 -6.12
N PHE A 139 -5.35 -4.36 -4.94
CA PHE A 139 -6.30 -3.42 -4.34
C PHE A 139 -5.60 -2.11 -3.97
N THR A 140 -5.86 -1.05 -4.73
CA THR A 140 -5.17 0.23 -4.56
C THR A 140 -6.06 1.33 -4.03
N TYR A 141 -5.49 2.17 -3.18
CA TYR A 141 -6.06 3.42 -2.70
C TYR A 141 -5.27 4.60 -3.25
N TYR A 142 -5.93 5.49 -4.01
CA TYR A 142 -5.42 6.78 -4.50
C TYR A 142 -3.96 6.78 -5.02
N GLY A 143 -3.58 5.74 -5.77
CA GLY A 143 -2.27 5.61 -6.38
C GLY A 143 -2.29 5.87 -7.88
N CYS A 144 -1.15 6.26 -8.43
CA CYS A 144 -0.96 6.27 -9.88
C CYS A 144 -0.51 4.89 -10.36
N PRO A 145 -0.96 4.42 -11.54
CA PRO A 145 -0.49 3.17 -12.12
C PRO A 145 0.91 3.28 -12.76
N THR A 146 1.29 4.49 -13.19
CA THR A 146 2.56 4.78 -13.85
C THR A 146 2.95 6.24 -13.62
N VAL A 147 4.25 6.53 -13.61
CA VAL A 147 4.79 7.90 -13.72
C VAL A 147 5.01 8.34 -15.17
N HIS A 148 4.84 7.44 -16.14
CA HIS A 148 4.88 7.72 -17.58
C HIS A 148 3.48 8.05 -18.10
N ASP A 149 2.84 9.05 -17.51
CA ASP A 149 1.47 9.42 -17.88
C ASP A 149 1.43 10.23 -19.19
N PRO A 150 0.43 10.02 -20.06
CA PRO A 150 0.29 10.77 -21.32
C PRO A 150 0.09 12.28 -21.16
N GLN A 151 -0.28 12.77 -19.97
CA GLN A 151 -0.48 14.19 -19.69
C GLN A 151 0.78 14.86 -19.12
N ASN A 152 1.89 14.11 -19.02
CA ASN A 152 3.17 14.59 -18.49
C ASN A 152 3.07 15.17 -17.07
N TYR A 153 2.16 14.68 -16.23
CA TYR A 153 1.94 15.21 -14.89
C TYR A 153 3.18 15.11 -14.01
N PHE A 154 3.88 13.97 -14.05
CA PHE A 154 5.14 13.79 -13.33
C PHE A 154 6.38 14.25 -14.11
N SER A 155 6.20 14.78 -15.34
CA SER A 155 7.28 15.21 -16.22
C SER A 155 7.28 16.70 -16.58
N SER A 156 6.57 17.54 -15.82
CA SER A 156 6.34 18.96 -16.16
C SER A 156 6.94 19.99 -15.18
N ASN A 157 7.97 19.65 -14.38
CA ASN A 157 8.57 20.53 -13.36
C ASN A 157 7.54 21.29 -12.50
N LYS A 158 6.52 20.59 -11.97
CA LYS A 158 5.38 21.22 -11.31
C LYS A 158 5.56 21.30 -9.80
N THR A 159 5.28 22.46 -9.22
CA THR A 159 5.12 22.60 -7.77
C THR A 159 3.72 22.13 -7.35
N LEU A 160 3.66 21.16 -6.45
CA LEU A 160 2.42 20.66 -5.86
C LEU A 160 2.16 21.34 -4.52
N PHE A 161 0.88 21.51 -4.14
CA PHE A 161 0.39 22.16 -2.91
C PHE A 161 0.76 23.64 -2.65
N ASN A 162 1.87 24.12 -3.21
CA ASN A 162 2.40 25.44 -2.98
C ASN A 162 2.59 26.21 -4.28
N GLU A 163 2.44 27.54 -4.22
CA GLU A 163 2.83 28.44 -5.32
C GLU A 163 4.35 28.66 -5.36
N THR A 164 4.98 28.70 -4.19
CA THR A 164 6.44 28.88 -4.08
C THR A 164 7.16 27.54 -4.22
N PRO A 165 8.18 27.45 -5.09
CA PRO A 165 9.01 26.25 -5.22
C PRO A 165 9.67 25.84 -3.91
N TYR A 166 9.80 24.53 -3.70
CA TYR A 166 10.55 23.95 -2.61
C TYR A 166 12.05 24.13 -2.82
N LEU A 167 12.76 24.63 -1.81
CA LEU A 167 14.21 24.79 -1.83
C LEU A 167 14.91 23.45 -1.58
N GLU A 168 15.93 23.14 -2.39
CA GLU A 168 16.76 21.92 -2.22
C GLU A 168 17.40 21.84 -0.83
N SER A 169 17.77 22.98 -0.23
CA SER A 169 18.38 23.03 1.11
C SER A 169 17.50 22.42 2.20
N ARG A 170 16.17 22.39 2.01
CA ARG A 170 15.24 21.70 2.91
C ARG A 170 15.46 20.19 2.94
N PHE A 171 16.00 19.63 1.86
CA PHE A 171 16.11 18.19 1.65
C PHE A 171 17.56 17.68 1.56
N ALA A 172 18.54 18.59 1.51
CA ALA A 172 19.95 18.25 1.29
C ALA A 172 20.49 17.17 2.23
N HIS A 173 20.04 17.15 3.49
CA HIS A 173 20.38 16.08 4.43
C HIS A 173 19.88 14.71 3.94
N PHE A 174 18.61 14.59 3.53
CA PHE A 174 18.07 13.36 2.96
C PHE A 174 18.72 12.93 1.65
N LEU A 175 19.36 13.84 0.90
CA LEU A 175 20.08 13.47 -0.33
C LEU A 175 21.43 12.80 -0.05
N THR A 176 21.99 13.00 1.15
CA THR A 176 23.34 12.55 1.52
C THR A 176 23.36 11.52 2.65
N SER A 177 22.28 11.39 3.42
CA SER A 177 22.13 10.39 4.47
C SER A 177 22.14 8.96 3.91
N PRO A 178 22.62 7.97 4.70
CA PRO A 178 22.55 6.57 4.33
C PRO A 178 21.08 6.08 4.19
N PRO A 179 20.85 4.95 3.49
CA PRO A 179 19.53 4.34 3.43
C PRO A 179 18.96 4.11 4.83
N SER A 180 17.69 4.46 5.02
CA SER A 180 16.99 4.25 6.29
C SER A 180 15.51 3.98 6.05
N ILE A 181 14.90 3.25 6.97
CA ILE A 181 13.45 3.32 7.17
C ILE A 181 13.15 4.63 7.92
N ASN A 182 12.03 5.28 7.59
CA ASN A 182 11.60 6.51 8.24
C ASN A 182 10.37 6.17 9.11
N PRO A 183 10.52 5.98 10.43
CA PRO A 183 9.42 5.54 11.27
C PRO A 183 8.20 6.44 11.16
N THR A 184 7.02 5.85 11.02
CA THR A 184 5.78 6.61 10.97
C THR A 184 5.51 7.25 12.34
N PRO A 185 5.22 8.56 12.42
CA PRO A 185 4.90 9.18 13.70
C PRO A 185 3.65 8.57 14.32
N SER A 186 3.71 8.22 15.60
CA SER A 186 2.62 7.49 16.27
C SER A 186 1.34 8.30 16.47
N PHE A 187 1.43 9.63 16.38
CA PHE A 187 0.30 10.57 16.41
C PHE A 187 -0.38 10.76 15.06
N PHE A 188 0.16 10.16 13.99
CA PHE A 188 -0.56 10.12 12.72
C PHE A 188 -1.85 9.29 12.88
N PRO A 189 -2.87 9.54 12.03
CA PRO A 189 -4.09 8.77 12.02
C PRO A 189 -3.86 7.38 11.41
N ILE A 190 -3.07 6.55 12.09
CA ILE A 190 -2.72 5.18 11.71
C ILE A 190 -3.38 4.19 12.67
N PHE A 191 -3.37 2.91 12.29
CA PHE A 191 -3.89 1.85 13.12
C PHE A 191 -3.12 1.72 14.45
N ASN A 192 -3.86 1.79 15.55
CA ASN A 192 -3.38 1.43 16.88
C ASN A 192 -4.19 0.24 17.42
N SER A 193 -3.54 -0.75 18.04
CA SER A 193 -4.25 -1.92 18.60
C SER A 193 -5.30 -1.54 19.65
N SER A 194 -5.07 -0.46 20.39
CA SER A 194 -6.00 0.07 21.40
C SER A 194 -7.18 0.84 20.79
N SER A 195 -7.19 1.07 19.47
CA SER A 195 -8.30 1.73 18.79
C SER A 195 -9.50 0.83 18.52
N LEU A 196 -9.38 -0.48 18.80
CA LEU A 196 -10.41 -1.47 18.52
C LEU A 196 -10.83 -2.26 19.77
N LEU A 197 -12.14 -2.47 19.89
CA LEU A 197 -12.74 -3.39 20.85
C LEU A 197 -12.47 -4.86 20.48
N PRO A 198 -12.76 -5.83 21.38
CA PRO A 198 -12.53 -7.25 21.09
C PRO A 198 -13.25 -7.80 19.84
N ASN A 199 -14.36 -7.19 19.44
CA ASN A 199 -15.13 -7.48 18.23
C ASN A 199 -14.65 -6.72 16.97
N PHE A 200 -13.52 -6.00 17.07
CA PHE A 200 -12.92 -5.18 16.02
C PHE A 200 -13.71 -3.93 15.59
N SER A 201 -14.77 -3.56 16.30
CA SER A 201 -15.36 -2.23 16.14
C SER A 201 -14.45 -1.18 16.76
N ARG A 202 -14.55 0.06 16.29
CA ARG A 202 -13.85 1.22 16.88
C ARG A 202 -14.14 1.30 18.37
N ASP A 203 -13.11 1.52 19.18
CA ASP A 203 -13.27 1.88 20.58
C ASP A 203 -13.66 3.37 20.67
N PRO A 204 -14.84 3.71 21.20
CA PRO A 204 -15.29 5.10 21.31
C PRO A 204 -14.47 5.91 22.32
N THR A 205 -13.67 5.25 23.16
CA THR A 205 -12.80 5.90 24.15
C THR A 205 -11.38 6.11 23.65
N TYR A 206 -11.04 5.58 22.47
CA TYR A 206 -9.73 5.78 21.87
C TYR A 206 -9.54 7.23 21.43
N GLU A 207 -8.53 7.87 21.98
CA GLU A 207 -8.07 9.19 21.58
C GLU A 207 -6.76 9.07 20.78
N PRO A 208 -6.59 9.83 19.68
CA PRO A 208 -5.32 9.94 18.99
C PRO A 208 -4.21 10.40 19.94
N LEU A 209 -2.99 9.95 19.69
CA LEU A 209 -1.84 10.43 20.45
C LEU A 209 -1.61 11.92 20.16
N PRO A 210 -1.13 12.70 21.15
CA PRO A 210 -0.85 14.12 20.95
C PRO A 210 0.25 14.32 19.91
N ASP A 211 0.13 15.40 19.15
CA ASP A 211 1.12 15.79 18.15
C ASP A 211 2.52 15.90 18.76
N GLY A 212 3.53 15.58 17.95
CA GLY A 212 4.94 15.68 18.29
C GLY A 212 5.75 16.33 17.19
N GLU A 213 7.05 16.51 17.44
CA GLU A 213 7.97 16.95 16.39
C GLU A 213 8.03 15.92 15.26
N PHE A 214 7.95 16.41 14.02
CA PHE A 214 8.01 15.57 12.83
C PHE A 214 8.81 16.27 11.74
N GLU A 215 9.91 15.63 11.36
CA GLU A 215 10.64 15.99 10.15
C GLU A 215 10.02 15.26 8.96
N ASP A 216 9.27 16.01 8.14
CA ASP A 216 8.52 15.46 7.04
C ASP A 216 9.41 15.07 5.85
N ARG A 217 10.05 13.91 5.95
CA ARG A 217 10.80 13.29 4.84
C ARG A 217 9.90 12.91 3.66
N SER A 218 8.61 12.65 3.89
CA SER A 218 7.67 12.31 2.81
C SER A 218 7.49 13.48 1.83
N SER A 219 7.64 14.72 2.28
CA SER A 219 7.61 15.91 1.43
C SER A 219 8.76 15.99 0.40
N LEU A 220 9.81 15.18 0.53
CA LEU A 220 10.85 15.04 -0.49
C LEU A 220 10.26 14.62 -1.83
N PHE A 221 9.21 13.80 -1.84
CA PHE A 221 8.48 13.44 -3.05
C PHE A 221 8.03 14.67 -3.85
N LEU A 222 7.52 15.70 -3.17
CA LEU A 222 7.03 16.93 -3.81
C LEU A 222 8.16 17.66 -4.54
N TRP A 223 9.36 17.68 -3.95
CA TRP A 223 10.55 18.22 -4.59
C TRP A 223 11.03 17.35 -5.76
N LEU A 224 10.98 16.02 -5.63
CA LEU A 224 11.32 15.13 -6.76
C LEU A 224 10.37 15.32 -7.96
N VAL A 225 9.09 15.60 -7.73
CA VAL A 225 8.13 15.97 -8.78
C VAL A 225 8.45 17.34 -9.37
N GLN A 226 8.71 18.34 -8.53
CA GLN A 226 9.09 19.68 -8.96
C GLN A 226 10.33 19.67 -9.85
N GLU A 227 11.32 18.85 -9.51
CA GLU A 227 12.57 18.72 -10.25
C GLU A 227 12.50 17.70 -11.40
N ASN A 228 11.31 17.15 -11.70
CA ASN A 228 11.08 16.16 -12.75
C ASN A 228 12.06 14.98 -12.69
N LYS A 229 12.27 14.46 -11.48
CA LYS A 229 13.21 13.35 -11.25
C LYS A 229 12.52 11.99 -11.38
N LEU A 230 11.21 11.89 -11.10
CA LEU A 230 10.50 10.61 -11.04
C LEU A 230 10.62 9.77 -12.34
N PRO A 231 10.35 10.29 -13.56
CA PRO A 231 10.45 9.47 -14.77
C PRO A 231 11.86 8.90 -15.00
N THR A 232 12.89 9.65 -14.59
CA THR A 232 14.29 9.19 -14.70
C THR A 232 14.62 8.16 -13.63
N LEU A 233 14.20 8.39 -12.38
CA LEU A 233 14.42 7.48 -11.26
C LEU A 233 13.75 6.11 -11.46
N TRP A 234 12.61 6.09 -12.15
CA TRP A 234 11.83 4.89 -12.43
C TRP A 234 12.09 4.28 -13.81
N LYS A 235 12.99 4.87 -14.59
CA LYS A 235 13.33 4.42 -15.94
C LYS A 235 13.81 2.96 -15.92
N GLY A 236 13.17 2.14 -16.74
CA GLY A 236 13.51 0.72 -16.91
C GLY A 236 12.79 -0.21 -15.95
N VAL A 237 12.16 0.32 -14.90
CA VAL A 237 11.28 -0.43 -13.99
C VAL A 237 9.81 -0.12 -14.30
N ASP A 238 9.45 1.16 -14.36
CA ASP A 238 8.15 1.57 -14.88
C ASP A 238 8.19 1.55 -16.41
N GLN A 239 7.30 0.77 -17.02
CA GLN A 239 7.22 0.60 -18.47
C GLN A 239 6.06 1.37 -19.12
N GLY A 240 5.27 2.10 -18.32
CA GLY A 240 4.08 2.79 -18.81
C GLY A 240 2.90 1.86 -19.10
N LEU A 241 1.71 2.45 -19.27
CA LEU A 241 0.45 1.73 -19.49
C LEU A 241 0.37 1.02 -20.85
N GLU A 242 1.15 1.47 -21.84
CA GLU A 242 1.18 0.89 -23.19
C GLU A 242 2.02 -0.40 -23.26
N SER A 243 2.73 -0.75 -22.19
CA SER A 243 3.57 -1.95 -22.16
C SER A 243 2.74 -3.22 -22.06
N GLU A 244 3.28 -4.32 -22.61
CA GLU A 244 2.64 -5.64 -22.59
C GLU A 244 2.36 -6.16 -21.18
N VAL A 245 3.01 -5.63 -20.14
CA VAL A 245 2.80 -6.06 -18.73
C VAL A 245 1.38 -5.78 -18.23
N TRP A 246 0.71 -4.80 -18.85
CA TRP A 246 -0.67 -4.43 -18.53
C TRP A 246 -1.70 -5.34 -19.21
N LYS A 247 -1.32 -6.06 -20.26
CA LYS A 247 -2.22 -7.03 -20.89
C LYS A 247 -2.42 -8.23 -19.96
N GLY A 248 -3.66 -8.47 -19.56
CA GLY A 248 -3.94 -9.53 -18.57
C GLY A 248 -3.38 -9.20 -17.19
N PHE A 249 -3.35 -7.92 -16.81
CA PHE A 249 -2.87 -7.48 -15.49
C PHE A 249 -3.58 -8.21 -14.33
N GLY A 250 -4.82 -8.65 -14.54
CA GLY A 250 -5.59 -9.45 -13.59
C GLY A 250 -6.54 -8.59 -12.77
N LYS A 251 -7.18 -9.21 -11.77
CA LYS A 251 -8.23 -8.56 -11.00
C LYS A 251 -7.69 -7.38 -10.19
N THR A 252 -8.28 -6.20 -10.39
CA THR A 252 -7.86 -4.96 -9.75
C THR A 252 -9.05 -4.22 -9.16
N ILE A 253 -8.95 -3.81 -7.91
CA ILE A 253 -9.89 -2.91 -7.24
C ILE A 253 -9.18 -1.57 -7.02
N VAL A 254 -9.78 -0.49 -7.48
CA VAL A 254 -9.25 0.86 -7.35
C VAL A 254 -10.22 1.70 -6.55
N VAL A 255 -9.77 2.30 -5.46
CA VAL A 255 -10.52 3.31 -4.71
C VAL A 255 -9.79 4.64 -4.84
N HIS A 256 -10.50 5.69 -5.31
CA HIS A 256 -9.87 6.99 -5.55
C HIS A 256 -10.84 8.14 -5.27
N GLY A 257 -10.35 9.21 -4.67
CA GLY A 257 -11.11 10.43 -4.42
C GLY A 257 -11.15 11.35 -5.66
N ASP A 258 -12.32 11.84 -6.05
CA ASP A 258 -12.42 12.68 -7.26
C ASP A 258 -11.84 14.09 -7.12
N GLN A 259 -11.45 14.49 -5.90
CA GLN A 259 -10.79 15.76 -5.57
C GLN A 259 -9.35 15.56 -5.07
N ASP A 260 -8.71 14.42 -5.39
CA ASP A 260 -7.32 14.17 -5.07
C ASP A 260 -6.40 15.17 -5.78
N GLU A 261 -5.78 16.04 -4.98
CA GLU A 261 -4.90 17.11 -5.44
C GLU A 261 -3.45 16.67 -5.65
N LEU A 262 -3.07 15.50 -5.15
CA LEU A 262 -1.70 14.96 -5.26
C LEU A 262 -1.58 14.02 -6.46
N ILE A 263 -2.53 13.08 -6.56
CA ILE A 263 -2.64 12.09 -7.63
C ILE A 263 -3.96 12.32 -8.38
N PRO A 264 -3.94 12.98 -9.55
CA PRO A 264 -5.15 13.35 -10.25
C PRO A 264 -6.07 12.17 -10.54
N TYR A 265 -7.36 12.36 -10.31
CA TYR A 265 -8.37 11.31 -10.48
C TYR A 265 -8.40 10.64 -11.87
N TYR A 266 -7.96 11.32 -12.93
CA TYR A 266 -7.88 10.70 -14.26
C TYR A 266 -6.89 9.51 -14.28
N MET A 267 -5.87 9.48 -13.42
CA MET A 267 -4.91 8.37 -13.34
C MET A 267 -5.57 7.09 -12.81
N ALA A 268 -6.55 7.22 -11.93
CA ALA A 268 -7.38 6.10 -11.49
C ALA A 268 -8.16 5.49 -12.67
N LYS A 269 -8.67 6.34 -13.56
CA LYS A 269 -9.36 5.91 -14.78
C LYS A 269 -8.41 5.26 -15.80
N GLN A 270 -7.12 5.60 -15.77
CA GLN A 270 -6.11 4.96 -16.59
C GLN A 270 -5.72 3.57 -16.07
N ALA A 271 -5.66 3.39 -14.75
CA ALA A 271 -5.51 2.07 -14.13
C ALA A 271 -6.71 1.15 -14.44
N TYR A 272 -7.88 1.75 -14.64
CA TYR A 272 -9.08 1.08 -15.11
C TYR A 272 -8.98 0.78 -16.63
N LEU A 273 -8.34 -0.34 -16.98
CA LEU A 273 -8.16 -0.78 -18.37
C LEU A 273 -9.37 -1.56 -18.94
N GLY A 274 -10.51 -1.57 -18.24
CA GLY A 274 -11.78 -2.13 -18.72
C GLY A 274 -12.58 -2.92 -17.67
N PRO A 275 -13.89 -3.08 -17.87
CA PRO A 275 -14.85 -3.56 -16.85
C PRO A 275 -14.72 -5.04 -16.46
N HIS A 276 -13.96 -5.85 -17.19
CA HIS A 276 -13.91 -7.29 -16.95
C HIS A 276 -12.92 -7.71 -15.86
N ASP A 277 -11.87 -6.91 -15.63
CA ASP A 277 -10.80 -7.22 -14.68
C ASP A 277 -10.50 -6.10 -13.68
N ALA A 278 -10.83 -4.84 -14.00
CA ALA A 278 -10.68 -3.72 -13.06
C ALA A 278 -12.04 -3.18 -12.62
N GLN A 279 -12.14 -2.72 -11.37
CA GLN A 279 -13.30 -2.00 -10.83
C GLN A 279 -12.82 -0.73 -10.14
N LEU A 280 -13.44 0.41 -10.46
CA LEU A 280 -13.14 1.72 -9.89
C LEU A 280 -14.28 2.17 -8.98
N PHE A 281 -13.95 2.47 -7.74
CA PHE A 281 -14.84 2.99 -6.70
C PHE A 281 -14.44 4.43 -6.39
N THR A 282 -15.30 5.37 -6.78
CA THR A 282 -15.01 6.80 -6.71
C THR A 282 -15.58 7.42 -5.44
N ALA A 283 -14.71 7.84 -4.53
CA ALA A 283 -15.14 8.54 -3.33
C ALA A 283 -15.35 10.05 -3.64
N ILE A 284 -16.62 10.47 -3.70
CA ILE A 284 -16.99 11.82 -4.13
C ILE A 284 -16.61 12.87 -3.08
N GLY A 285 -16.01 13.97 -3.54
CA GLY A 285 -15.52 15.09 -2.73
C GLY A 285 -14.29 14.76 -1.88
N LYS A 286 -13.61 13.64 -2.14
CA LYS A 286 -12.50 13.18 -1.31
C LYS A 286 -11.14 13.56 -1.90
N LYS A 287 -10.26 14.01 -1.01
CA LYS A 287 -8.88 14.45 -1.24
C LYS A 287 -7.89 13.31 -1.02
N HIS A 288 -6.61 13.49 -1.33
CA HIS A 288 -5.60 12.46 -1.07
C HIS A 288 -5.59 12.01 0.41
N GLY A 289 -5.52 10.70 0.67
CA GLY A 289 -5.41 10.17 2.04
C GLY A 289 -6.62 10.39 2.95
N TRP A 290 -7.81 10.67 2.40
CA TRP A 290 -9.02 11.00 3.19
C TRP A 290 -9.48 9.90 4.16
N ASP A 291 -9.08 8.67 3.90
CA ASP A 291 -9.49 7.44 4.57
C ASP A 291 -8.62 7.10 5.79
N MET A 292 -7.42 7.68 5.87
CA MET A 292 -6.43 7.42 6.91
C MET A 292 -7.03 7.47 8.33
N PRO A 293 -7.78 8.52 8.74
CA PRO A 293 -8.33 8.60 10.11
C PRO A 293 -9.60 7.79 10.33
N LEU A 294 -10.13 7.13 9.29
CA LEU A 294 -11.48 6.58 9.32
C LEU A 294 -11.48 5.11 9.75
N PHE A 295 -12.60 4.73 10.37
CA PHE A 295 -12.96 3.38 10.76
C PHE A 295 -14.17 2.92 9.96
N LEU A 296 -14.33 1.61 9.79
CA LEU A 296 -15.53 1.05 9.15
C LEU A 296 -16.82 1.57 9.79
N GLY A 297 -17.79 1.91 8.97
CA GLY A 297 -19.03 2.58 9.34
C GLY A 297 -18.97 4.12 9.28
N ASP A 298 -17.78 4.72 9.20
CA ASP A 298 -17.67 6.17 9.04
C ASP A 298 -18.24 6.60 7.67
N PRO A 299 -19.05 7.68 7.59
CA PRO A 299 -19.71 8.10 6.34
C PRO A 299 -18.76 8.34 5.16
N GLY A 300 -17.47 8.61 5.43
CA GLY A 300 -16.45 8.82 4.40
C GLY A 300 -15.91 7.55 3.75
N LEU A 301 -16.33 6.36 4.19
CA LEU A 301 -15.84 5.06 3.70
C LEU A 301 -16.88 4.26 2.91
N LYS A 302 -18.04 4.82 2.57
CA LYS A 302 -19.10 4.07 1.87
C LYS A 302 -18.59 3.35 0.61
N GLU A 303 -17.89 4.07 -0.27
CA GLU A 303 -17.35 3.49 -1.50
C GLU A 303 -16.16 2.54 -1.24
N VAL A 304 -15.40 2.77 -0.16
CA VAL A 304 -14.36 1.84 0.30
C VAL A 304 -14.98 0.51 0.74
N GLU A 305 -16.08 0.54 1.48
CA GLU A 305 -16.78 -0.67 1.92
C GLU A 305 -17.40 -1.44 0.75
N GLU A 306 -17.91 -0.74 -0.27
CA GLU A 306 -18.35 -1.36 -1.52
C GLU A 306 -17.19 -2.03 -2.27
N ALA A 307 -16.02 -1.39 -2.31
CA ALA A 307 -14.81 -1.96 -2.90
C ALA A 307 -14.36 -3.25 -2.18
N TRP A 308 -14.44 -3.28 -0.84
CA TRP A 308 -14.17 -4.48 -0.05
C TRP A 308 -15.16 -5.62 -0.34
N LYS A 309 -16.45 -5.33 -0.57
CA LYS A 309 -17.44 -6.34 -0.99
C LYS A 309 -17.12 -6.90 -2.37
N ALA A 310 -16.71 -6.05 -3.31
CA ALA A 310 -16.28 -6.51 -4.63
C ALA A 310 -15.01 -7.40 -4.57
N LEU A 311 -14.10 -7.10 -3.65
CA LEU A 311 -12.96 -7.96 -3.37
C LEU A 311 -13.38 -9.32 -2.81
N ASP A 312 -14.37 -9.36 -1.91
CA ASP A 312 -14.91 -10.63 -1.39
C ASP A 312 -15.43 -11.53 -2.51
N GLU A 313 -16.13 -10.95 -3.50
CA GLU A 313 -16.61 -11.70 -4.67
C GLU A 313 -15.47 -12.30 -5.51
N ILE A 314 -14.34 -11.60 -5.64
CA ILE A 314 -13.15 -12.12 -6.32
C ILE A 314 -12.61 -13.33 -5.56
N ILE A 315 -12.45 -13.21 -4.24
CA ILE A 315 -11.90 -14.29 -3.40
C ILE A 315 -12.81 -15.52 -3.38
N LEU A 316 -14.13 -15.33 -3.28
CA LEU A 316 -15.09 -16.43 -3.32
C LEU A 316 -15.02 -17.21 -4.64
N LYS A 317 -14.88 -16.53 -5.78
CA LYS A 317 -14.72 -17.19 -7.09
C LYS A 317 -13.43 -18.02 -7.17
N VAL A 318 -12.31 -17.49 -6.65
CA VAL A 318 -11.04 -18.21 -6.60
C VAL A 318 -11.12 -19.46 -5.72
N GLN A 319 -11.82 -19.37 -4.58
CA GLN A 319 -11.99 -20.50 -3.67
C GLN A 319 -12.95 -21.56 -4.24
N GLY A 320 -14.06 -21.15 -4.86
CA GLY A 320 -15.03 -22.07 -5.47
C GLY A 320 -14.47 -22.85 -6.66
N GLY A 321 -13.55 -22.25 -7.44
CA GLY A 321 -12.88 -22.92 -8.55
C GLY A 321 -11.86 -24.00 -8.14
N ARG A 322 -11.51 -24.13 -6.85
CA ARG A 322 -10.66 -25.22 -6.33
C ARG A 322 -11.46 -26.47 -5.92
N SER A 323 -12.80 -26.40 -5.95
CA SER A 323 -13.70 -27.47 -5.49
C SER A 323 -14.32 -28.30 -6.62
N SER A 324 -13.87 -28.14 -7.87
CA SER A 324 -14.31 -28.86 -9.07
C SER A 324 -13.16 -29.61 -9.73
#